data_AF-A0A1B3ZC48-F1
#
_entry.id   AF-A0A1B3ZC48-F1
#
_cell.length_a   1.000
_cell.length_b   1.000
_cell.length_c   1.000
_cell.angle_alpha   90.00
_cell.angle_beta   90.00
_cell.angle_gamma   90.00
#
_symmetry.space_group_name_H-M   'P 1'
#
loop_
_entity.id
_entity.type
_entity.pdbx_description
1 polymer ?
#
loop_
_entity_poly.entity_id
_entity_poly.type
_entity_poly.pdbx_seq_one_letter_code
_entity_poly.pdbx_strand_id
1 'polypeptide(L)'
;MHTETDLETMILGPVLPDRACGDCTACCTVLAVDTPDFKKPAETPCTHLGTGGCTIHDIRPRICRTWFCAWRRVATMPDSARPDRSGLLVSLNFVHQPQNCFEGVAINVRVLAGSDAIGNGMAAAILDIMCDQLVPVWFSDGSKKMLMHPENDVARLVLSGDAAPAHLQDEVAAWRERYGVFAADA
;
A
#
# COMPACT_ATOMS: atom_id res chain seq x y z
N MET A 1 -0.73 -13.31 10.01
CA MET A 1 -1.41 -13.88 8.83
C MET A 1 -2.93 -13.85 8.90
N HIS A 2 -3.62 -14.53 9.83
CA HIS A 2 -5.10 -14.36 9.93
C HIS A 2 -5.45 -12.91 10.28
N THR A 3 -4.78 -12.35 11.30
CA THR A 3 -4.91 -10.95 11.72
C THR A 3 -4.60 -9.93 10.62
N GLU A 4 -3.59 -10.17 9.78
CA GLU A 4 -3.23 -9.28 8.66
C GLU A 4 -4.30 -9.30 7.57
N THR A 5 -4.85 -10.49 7.26
CA THR A 5 -5.93 -10.63 6.26
C THR A 5 -7.20 -9.93 6.72
N ASP A 6 -7.48 -9.96 8.02
CA ASP A 6 -8.60 -9.26 8.63
C ASP A 6 -8.40 -7.73 8.54
N LEU A 7 -7.20 -7.24 8.87
CA LEU A 7 -6.88 -5.81 8.75
C LEU A 7 -6.90 -5.30 7.30
N GLU A 8 -6.36 -6.07 6.35
CA GLU A 8 -6.46 -5.74 4.92
C GLU A 8 -7.92 -5.62 4.47
N THR A 9 -8.79 -6.50 4.97
CA THR A 9 -10.22 -6.47 4.63
C THR A 9 -10.94 -5.29 5.27
N MET A 10 -10.57 -4.93 6.51
CA MET A 10 -11.11 -3.74 7.18
C MET A 10 -10.69 -2.43 6.50
N ILE A 11 -9.46 -2.35 5.97
CA ILE A 11 -8.90 -1.13 5.38
C ILE A 11 -9.23 -1.01 3.88
N LEU A 12 -8.98 -2.06 3.10
CA LEU A 12 -9.10 -2.02 1.64
C LEU A 12 -10.39 -2.67 1.12
N GLY A 13 -11.14 -3.35 1.97
CA GLY A 13 -12.27 -4.18 1.57
C GLY A 13 -11.90 -5.63 1.22
N PRO A 14 -12.91 -6.48 1.00
CA PRO A 14 -12.70 -7.88 0.64
C PRO A 14 -12.08 -8.01 -0.75
N VAL A 15 -11.51 -9.18 -1.05
CA VAL A 15 -11.03 -9.47 -2.41
C VAL A 15 -12.22 -9.49 -3.37
N LEU A 16 -12.13 -8.70 -4.43
CA LEU A 16 -13.15 -8.59 -5.46
C LEU A 16 -13.09 -9.83 -6.38
N PRO A 17 -14.18 -10.63 -6.46
CA PRO A 17 -14.19 -11.90 -7.19
C PRO A 17 -14.25 -11.71 -8.71
N ASP A 18 -14.74 -10.57 -9.17
CA ASP A 18 -14.88 -10.17 -10.58
C ASP A 18 -13.59 -9.59 -11.17
N ARG A 19 -12.59 -9.28 -10.34
CA ARG A 19 -11.27 -8.82 -10.80
C ARG A 19 -10.29 -9.99 -10.83
N ALA A 20 -9.55 -10.10 -11.93
CA ALA A 20 -8.46 -11.06 -12.08
C ALA A 20 -7.16 -10.34 -12.41
N CYS A 21 -6.02 -10.90 -12.01
CA CYS A 21 -4.72 -10.28 -12.32
C CYS A 21 -4.42 -10.28 -13.82
N GLY A 22 -4.97 -11.21 -14.60
CA GLY A 22 -4.69 -11.35 -16.03
C GLY A 22 -3.18 -11.36 -16.30
N ASP A 23 -2.76 -10.59 -17.29
CA ASP A 23 -1.36 -10.42 -17.69
C ASP A 23 -0.54 -9.49 -16.76
N CYS A 24 -1.11 -9.02 -15.65
CA CYS A 24 -0.44 -8.06 -14.78
C CYS A 24 0.56 -8.79 -13.88
N THR A 25 1.81 -8.38 -13.97
CA THR A 25 2.93 -9.01 -13.27
C THR A 25 3.63 -8.06 -12.30
N ALA A 26 3.07 -6.87 -12.05
CA ALA A 26 3.71 -5.80 -11.30
C ALA A 26 4.22 -6.25 -9.93
N CYS A 27 3.38 -6.93 -9.12
CA CYS A 27 3.80 -7.41 -7.80
C CYS A 27 4.87 -8.52 -7.86
N CYS A 28 4.92 -9.31 -8.94
CA CYS A 28 5.95 -10.33 -9.14
C CYS A 28 7.34 -9.74 -9.40
N THR A 29 7.42 -8.49 -9.85
CA THR A 29 8.69 -7.77 -10.07
C THR A 29 9.00 -6.86 -8.89
N VAL A 30 8.07 -6.00 -8.51
CA VAL A 30 8.29 -4.87 -7.59
C VAL A 30 8.52 -5.31 -6.15
N LEU A 31 7.66 -6.17 -5.61
CA LEU A 31 7.65 -6.45 -4.17
C LEU A 31 8.77 -7.41 -3.78
N ALA A 32 9.38 -7.20 -2.62
CA ALA A 32 10.18 -8.26 -2.00
C ALA A 32 9.25 -9.37 -1.48
N VAL A 33 9.74 -10.60 -1.53
CA VAL A 33 9.16 -11.73 -0.81
C VAL A 33 10.26 -12.31 0.06
N ASP A 34 10.01 -12.41 1.37
CA ASP A 34 10.94 -13.02 2.31
C ASP A 34 10.17 -13.94 3.25
N THR A 35 9.77 -15.10 2.72
CA THR A 35 9.12 -16.15 3.51
C THR A 35 10.02 -17.39 3.56
N PRO A 36 9.83 -18.29 4.52
CA PRO A 36 10.61 -19.53 4.59
C PRO A 36 10.51 -20.40 3.33
N ASP A 37 9.36 -20.36 2.65
CA ASP A 37 9.06 -21.15 1.45
C ASP A 37 9.49 -20.48 0.13
N PHE A 38 9.66 -19.15 0.11
CA PHE A 38 10.06 -18.44 -1.10
C PHE A 38 10.70 -17.09 -0.79
N LYS A 39 11.84 -16.82 -1.44
CA LYS A 39 12.54 -15.53 -1.34
C LYS A 39 12.74 -14.91 -2.70
N LYS A 40 12.45 -13.61 -2.79
CA LYS A 40 12.61 -12.80 -3.99
C LYS A 40 12.99 -11.38 -3.60
N PRO A 41 14.12 -10.83 -4.07
CA PRO A 41 14.44 -9.42 -3.85
C PRO A 41 13.39 -8.49 -4.47
N ALA A 42 13.21 -7.29 -3.91
CA ALA A 42 12.44 -6.22 -4.54
C ALA A 42 13.05 -5.84 -5.90
N GLU A 43 12.23 -5.30 -6.80
CA GLU A 43 12.63 -4.87 -8.15
C GLU A 43 13.30 -5.93 -9.03
N THR A 44 13.26 -7.19 -8.62
CA THR A 44 13.77 -8.33 -9.39
C THR A 44 12.60 -9.17 -9.87
N PRO A 45 12.50 -9.47 -11.18
CA PRO A 45 11.49 -10.39 -11.70
C PRO A 45 11.53 -11.72 -10.96
N CYS A 46 10.35 -12.22 -10.58
CA CYS A 46 10.22 -13.55 -9.99
C CYS A 46 10.82 -14.62 -10.93
N THR A 47 11.54 -15.59 -10.38
CA THR A 47 12.11 -16.72 -11.15
C THR A 47 11.04 -17.55 -11.88
N HIS A 48 9.79 -17.52 -11.40
CA HIS A 48 8.65 -18.19 -12.02
C HIS A 48 7.85 -17.29 -12.97
N LEU A 49 8.35 -16.10 -13.29
CA LEU A 49 7.70 -15.21 -14.23
C LEU A 49 8.01 -15.65 -15.66
N GLY A 50 6.98 -16.02 -16.41
CA GLY A 50 7.05 -16.37 -17.83
C GLY A 50 6.22 -15.45 -18.70
N THR A 51 6.08 -15.82 -19.97
CA THR A 51 5.22 -15.12 -20.92
C THR A 51 3.76 -15.23 -20.46
N GLY A 52 3.12 -14.09 -20.15
CA GLY A 52 1.72 -14.05 -19.72
C GLY A 52 1.48 -14.30 -18.22
N GLY A 53 2.53 -14.37 -17.39
CA GLY A 53 2.38 -14.44 -15.93
C GLY A 53 3.16 -15.57 -15.26
N CYS A 54 2.66 -16.06 -14.13
CA CYS A 54 3.35 -17.05 -13.30
C CYS A 54 3.27 -18.46 -13.92
N THR A 55 4.43 -19.09 -14.20
CA THR A 55 4.51 -20.44 -14.79
C THR A 55 4.08 -21.56 -13.84
N ILE A 56 3.96 -21.26 -12.54
CA ILE A 56 3.54 -22.20 -11.50
C ILE A 56 2.23 -21.74 -10.81
N HIS A 57 1.37 -21.02 -11.53
CA HIS A 57 0.21 -20.31 -10.97
C HIS A 57 -0.64 -21.16 -9.99
N ASP A 58 -0.91 -22.42 -10.31
CA ASP A 58 -1.76 -23.30 -9.50
C ASP A 58 -1.09 -23.77 -8.21
N ILE A 59 0.25 -23.81 -8.20
CA ILE A 59 1.07 -24.28 -7.07
C ILE A 59 1.87 -23.16 -6.40
N ARG A 60 1.53 -21.89 -6.64
CA ARG A 60 2.21 -20.72 -6.08
C ARG A 60 2.51 -20.83 -4.57
N PRO A 61 3.61 -20.24 -4.08
CA PRO A 61 3.87 -20.07 -2.65
C PRO A 61 2.68 -19.40 -1.93
N ARG A 62 2.49 -19.68 -0.64
CA ARG A 62 1.31 -19.22 0.11
C ARG A 62 1.13 -17.70 0.02
N ILE A 63 2.23 -16.97 0.22
CA ILE A 63 2.25 -15.51 0.14
C ILE A 63 1.73 -14.97 -1.20
N CYS A 64 2.05 -15.62 -2.32
CA CYS A 64 1.59 -15.22 -3.65
C CYS A 64 0.11 -15.54 -3.92
N ARG A 65 -0.51 -16.42 -3.13
CA ARG A 65 -1.95 -16.76 -3.25
C ARG A 65 -2.83 -15.91 -2.35
N THR A 66 -2.29 -15.44 -1.22
CA THR A 66 -3.05 -14.73 -0.19
C THR A 66 -2.87 -13.22 -0.23
N TRP A 67 -1.85 -12.73 -0.93
CA TRP A 67 -1.61 -11.29 -1.08
C TRP A 67 -2.36 -10.70 -2.29
N PHE A 68 -2.98 -9.54 -2.08
CA PHE A 68 -3.75 -8.82 -3.12
C PHE A 68 -3.46 -7.31 -3.05
N CYS A 69 -3.17 -6.69 -4.20
CA CYS A 69 -3.03 -5.23 -4.29
C CYS A 69 -4.39 -4.54 -4.06
N ALA A 70 -4.37 -3.23 -3.78
CA ALA A 70 -5.61 -2.49 -3.53
C ALA A 70 -6.57 -2.53 -4.72
N TRP A 71 -6.09 -2.59 -5.98
CA TRP A 71 -6.97 -2.77 -7.14
C TRP A 71 -7.78 -4.08 -7.08
N ARG A 72 -7.28 -5.14 -6.43
CA ARG A 72 -8.04 -6.38 -6.21
C ARG A 72 -9.03 -6.32 -5.05
N ARG A 73 -9.11 -5.21 -4.30
CA ARG A 73 -9.90 -5.07 -3.07
C ARG A 73 -10.84 -3.84 -3.06
N VAL A 74 -10.34 -2.70 -3.51
CA VAL A 74 -11.05 -1.41 -3.47
C VAL A 74 -12.00 -1.29 -4.66
N ALA A 75 -13.31 -1.39 -4.40
CA ALA A 75 -14.34 -1.38 -5.43
C ALA A 75 -14.43 -0.06 -6.21
N THR A 76 -14.14 1.07 -5.54
CA THR A 76 -14.16 2.42 -6.14
C THR A 76 -12.98 2.68 -7.08
N MET A 77 -11.91 1.88 -7.04
CA MET A 77 -10.82 2.01 -8.00
C MET A 77 -11.28 1.62 -9.41
N PRO A 78 -11.01 2.43 -10.45
CA PRO A 78 -11.36 2.08 -11.82
C PRO A 78 -10.47 0.95 -12.37
N ASP A 79 -10.91 0.33 -13.48
CA ASP A 79 -10.14 -0.71 -14.17
C ASP A 79 -8.81 -0.19 -14.75
N SER A 80 -8.72 1.12 -15.01
CA SER A 80 -7.47 1.81 -15.39
C SER A 80 -6.45 1.88 -14.24
N ALA A 81 -6.87 1.70 -12.97
CA ALA A 81 -5.98 1.68 -11.82
C ALA A 81 -5.21 0.35 -11.67
N ARG A 82 -5.51 -0.67 -12.49
CA ARG A 82 -4.77 -1.94 -12.50
C ARG A 82 -3.28 -1.66 -12.77
N PRO A 83 -2.33 -2.25 -12.02
CA PRO A 83 -0.95 -1.76 -12.00
C PRO A 83 -0.22 -1.73 -13.34
N ASP A 84 -0.46 -2.71 -14.22
CA ASP A 84 0.11 -2.77 -15.57
C ASP A 84 -0.46 -1.69 -16.52
N ARG A 85 -1.57 -1.04 -16.15
CA ARG A 85 -2.24 0.01 -16.92
C ARG A 85 -2.01 1.39 -16.33
N SER A 86 -2.09 1.51 -15.01
CA SER A 86 -1.88 2.78 -14.31
C SER A 86 -0.41 3.14 -14.18
N GLY A 87 0.48 2.14 -14.20
CA GLY A 87 1.87 2.32 -13.82
C GLY A 87 2.03 2.63 -12.32
N LEU A 88 1.05 2.24 -11.49
CA LEU A 88 1.04 2.39 -10.03
C LEU A 88 0.70 1.07 -9.36
N LEU A 89 1.51 0.66 -8.38
CA LEU A 89 1.19 -0.43 -7.47
C LEU A 89 0.71 0.15 -6.15
N VAL A 90 -0.52 -0.16 -5.77
CA VAL A 90 -1.09 0.23 -4.47
C VAL A 90 -1.19 -0.98 -3.56
N SER A 91 -0.61 -0.90 -2.36
CA SER A 91 -0.57 -2.00 -1.38
C SER A 91 -0.83 -1.51 0.04
N LEU A 92 -1.34 -2.38 0.91
CA LEU A 92 -1.27 -2.17 2.35
C LEU A 92 0.03 -2.80 2.86
N ASN A 93 0.81 -2.02 3.59
CA ASN A 93 2.10 -2.43 4.13
C ASN A 93 2.03 -2.52 5.65
N PHE A 94 2.69 -3.54 6.18
CA PHE A 94 2.86 -3.78 7.61
C PHE A 94 4.35 -3.72 7.93
N VAL A 95 4.77 -2.81 8.81
CA VAL A 95 6.15 -2.67 9.25
C VAL A 95 6.21 -2.97 10.73
N HIS A 96 6.92 -4.04 11.11
CA HIS A 96 6.97 -4.49 12.50
C HIS A 96 7.69 -3.49 13.42
N GLN A 97 8.77 -2.88 12.94
CA GLN A 97 9.55 -1.87 13.66
C GLN A 97 9.57 -0.57 12.83
N PRO A 98 8.46 0.18 12.85
CA PRO A 98 8.35 1.41 12.07
C PRO A 98 9.19 2.54 12.69
N GLN A 99 9.73 3.45 11.88
CA GLN A 99 10.48 4.61 12.40
C GLN A 99 9.58 5.63 13.10
N ASN A 100 8.29 5.60 12.77
CA ASN A 100 7.26 6.43 13.36
C ASN A 100 5.89 5.76 13.19
N CYS A 101 4.88 6.22 13.92
CA CYS A 101 3.57 5.57 13.95
C CYS A 101 2.89 5.44 12.57
N PHE A 102 3.19 6.34 11.62
CA PHE A 102 2.59 6.32 10.28
C PHE A 102 3.18 5.26 9.34
N GLU A 103 4.20 4.52 9.76
CA GLU A 103 4.79 3.45 8.94
C GLU A 103 4.31 2.05 9.32
N GLY A 104 3.74 1.87 10.52
CA GLY A 104 3.39 0.56 11.05
C GLY A 104 2.34 -0.17 10.21
N VAL A 105 1.23 0.51 9.89
CA VAL A 105 0.18 0.03 8.98
C VAL A 105 -0.22 1.16 8.06
N ALA A 106 0.16 1.07 6.79
CA ALA A 106 0.00 2.18 5.86
C ALA A 106 -0.24 1.72 4.42
N ILE A 107 -1.03 2.48 3.69
CA ILE A 107 -1.18 2.33 2.24
C ILE A 107 0.08 2.88 1.57
N ASN A 108 0.60 2.15 0.60
CA ASN A 108 1.70 2.60 -0.24
C ASN A 108 1.24 2.68 -1.70
N VAL A 109 1.38 3.86 -2.30
CA VAL A 109 1.17 4.13 -3.72
C VAL A 109 2.55 4.25 -4.37
N ARG A 110 2.95 3.24 -5.15
CA ARG A 110 4.29 3.16 -5.75
C ARG A 110 4.25 3.28 -7.26
N VAL A 111 5.06 4.18 -7.81
CA VAL A 111 5.28 4.29 -9.25
C VAL A 111 6.10 3.11 -9.75
N LEU A 112 5.64 2.50 -10.85
CA LEU A 112 6.37 1.45 -11.55
C LEU A 112 7.48 2.05 -12.40
N ALA A 113 8.61 1.34 -12.54
CA ALA A 113 9.72 1.78 -13.36
C ALA A 113 9.28 2.10 -14.80
N GLY A 114 9.67 3.28 -15.29
CA GLY A 114 9.33 3.75 -16.64
C GLY A 114 7.91 4.31 -16.81
N SER A 115 7.13 4.42 -15.74
CA SER A 115 5.78 4.98 -15.75
C SER A 115 5.75 6.51 -15.77
N ASP A 116 4.78 7.10 -16.47
CA ASP A 116 4.43 8.53 -16.42
C ASP A 116 3.14 8.80 -15.61
N ALA A 117 2.82 7.92 -14.64
CA ALA A 117 1.60 8.02 -13.83
C ALA A 117 1.45 9.35 -13.07
N ILE A 118 2.56 10.02 -12.79
CA ILE A 118 2.56 11.36 -12.19
C ILE A 118 2.13 12.39 -13.23
N GLY A 119 2.80 12.43 -14.39
CA GLY A 119 2.56 13.43 -15.43
C GLY A 119 1.18 13.32 -16.08
N ASN A 120 0.65 12.09 -16.21
CA ASN A 120 -0.66 11.84 -16.79
C ASN A 120 -1.84 11.96 -15.80
N GLY A 121 -1.59 12.31 -14.53
CA GLY A 121 -2.62 12.54 -13.51
C GLY A 121 -3.17 11.27 -12.82
N MET A 122 -2.74 10.07 -13.22
CA MET A 122 -3.20 8.82 -12.59
C MET A 122 -2.83 8.74 -11.10
N ALA A 123 -1.66 9.26 -10.71
CA ALA A 123 -1.24 9.31 -9.31
C ALA A 123 -2.18 10.16 -8.46
N ALA A 124 -2.57 11.33 -8.95
CA ALA A 124 -3.52 12.20 -8.25
C ALA A 124 -4.87 11.50 -8.10
N ALA A 125 -5.41 10.91 -9.18
CA ALA A 125 -6.68 10.20 -9.15
C ALA A 125 -6.69 9.02 -8.16
N ILE A 126 -5.58 8.28 -8.02
CA ILE A 126 -5.47 7.20 -7.03
C ILE A 126 -5.35 7.76 -5.61
N LEU A 127 -4.59 8.83 -5.41
CA LEU A 127 -4.43 9.46 -4.10
C LEU A 127 -5.76 10.03 -3.58
N ASP A 128 -6.58 10.63 -4.46
CA ASP A 128 -7.92 11.11 -4.10
C ASP A 128 -8.82 10.00 -3.54
N ILE A 129 -8.64 8.76 -4.01
CA ILE A 129 -9.38 7.58 -3.50
C ILE A 129 -8.76 7.05 -2.20
N MET A 130 -7.43 7.09 -2.06
CA MET A 130 -6.73 6.47 -0.92
C MET A 130 -6.62 7.36 0.31
N CYS A 131 -6.65 8.69 0.15
CA CYS A 131 -6.49 9.66 1.23
C CYS A 131 -7.85 10.04 1.87
N ASP A 132 -8.77 9.09 2.01
CA ASP A 132 -10.15 9.33 2.47
C ASP A 132 -10.47 8.76 3.87
N GLN A 133 -9.55 7.97 4.44
CA GLN A 133 -9.70 7.29 5.72
C GLN A 133 -8.52 7.59 6.63
N LEU A 134 -8.69 7.39 7.94
CA LEU A 134 -7.60 7.44 8.93
C LEU A 134 -6.60 6.28 8.75
N VAL A 135 -5.93 6.21 7.61
CA VAL A 135 -4.89 5.24 7.26
C VAL A 135 -3.79 6.00 6.53
N PRO A 136 -2.53 5.97 6.99
CA PRO A 136 -1.48 6.74 6.37
C PRO A 136 -1.29 6.29 4.93
N VAL A 137 -1.17 7.26 4.02
CA VAL A 137 -0.91 7.00 2.61
C VAL A 137 0.46 7.55 2.30
N TRP A 138 1.34 6.67 1.87
CA TRP A 138 2.66 7.03 1.40
C TRP A 138 2.76 6.87 -0.10
N PHE A 139 3.26 7.90 -0.77
CA PHE A 139 3.63 7.84 -2.17
C PHE A 139 5.12 7.54 -2.33
N SER A 140 5.50 6.75 -3.32
CA SER A 140 6.90 6.55 -3.69
C SER A 140 7.10 6.53 -5.20
N ASP A 141 8.10 7.27 -5.68
CA ASP A 141 8.55 7.26 -7.08
C ASP A 141 9.59 6.17 -7.37
N GLY A 142 9.84 5.27 -6.41
CA GLY A 142 10.89 4.25 -6.46
C GLY A 142 12.23 4.72 -5.88
N SER A 143 12.44 6.02 -5.68
CA SER A 143 13.65 6.61 -5.09
C SER A 143 13.40 7.24 -3.72
N LYS A 144 12.27 7.93 -3.57
CA LYS A 144 11.86 8.64 -2.37
C LYS A 144 10.48 8.19 -1.94
N LYS A 145 10.19 8.38 -0.66
CA LYS A 145 8.89 8.13 -0.06
C LYS A 145 8.39 9.43 0.56
N MET A 146 7.12 9.77 0.34
CA MET A 146 6.47 10.99 0.83
C MET A 146 5.15 10.62 1.49
N LEU A 147 4.86 11.21 2.65
CA LEU A 147 3.58 11.04 3.32
C LEU A 147 2.56 11.96 2.62
N MET A 148 1.50 11.37 2.08
CA MET A 148 0.42 12.08 1.39
C MET A 148 -0.82 12.21 2.27
N HIS A 149 -0.99 11.32 3.26
CA HIS A 149 -2.07 11.39 4.23
C HIS A 149 -1.57 10.84 5.59
N PRO A 150 -1.81 11.54 6.72
CA PRO A 150 -2.45 12.86 6.81
C PRO A 150 -1.59 13.99 6.21
N GLU A 151 -2.15 15.19 6.15
CA GLU A 151 -1.40 16.40 5.76
C GLU A 151 -0.22 16.65 6.72
N ASN A 152 0.80 17.36 6.24
CA ASN A 152 2.09 17.50 6.93
C ASN A 152 1.98 18.20 8.31
N ASP A 153 1.05 19.14 8.46
CA ASP A 153 0.82 19.85 9.72
C ASP A 153 0.19 18.95 10.79
N VAL A 154 -0.83 18.16 10.41
CA VAL A 154 -1.43 17.11 11.24
C VAL A 154 -0.39 16.06 11.58
N ALA A 155 0.35 15.55 10.59
CA ALA A 155 1.39 14.56 10.80
C ALA A 155 2.44 15.04 11.81
N ARG A 156 2.93 16.28 11.67
CA ARG A 156 3.89 16.88 12.60
C ARG A 156 3.34 16.93 14.02
N LEU A 157 2.10 17.37 14.20
CA LEU A 157 1.46 17.46 15.52
C LEU A 157 1.29 16.08 16.14
N VAL A 158 0.84 15.08 15.37
CA VAL A 158 0.72 13.69 15.86
C VAL A 158 2.07 13.18 16.35
N LEU A 159 3.14 13.39 15.59
CA LEU A 159 4.49 12.92 15.92
C LEU A 159 5.13 13.66 17.08
N SER A 160 4.97 14.99 17.18
CA SER A 160 5.62 15.77 18.25
C SER A 160 4.90 15.67 19.59
N GLY A 161 3.61 15.32 19.59
CA GLY A 161 2.77 15.35 20.80
C GLY A 161 2.30 16.76 21.18
N ASP A 162 2.64 17.79 20.41
CA ASP A 162 2.27 19.18 20.70
C ASP A 162 0.75 19.40 20.73
N ALA A 163 0.31 20.46 21.42
CA ALA A 163 -1.08 20.87 21.40
C ALA A 163 -1.49 21.30 19.99
N ALA A 164 -2.53 20.65 19.45
CA ALA A 164 -3.09 21.01 18.14
C ALA A 164 -3.91 22.32 18.23
N PRO A 165 -3.86 23.19 17.21
CA PRO A 165 -4.75 24.34 17.14
C PRO A 165 -6.20 23.87 16.98
N ALA A 166 -7.17 24.71 17.37
CA ALA A 166 -8.59 24.33 17.44
C ALA A 166 -9.14 23.71 16.14
N HIS A 167 -8.68 24.17 14.97
CA HIS A 167 -9.15 23.64 13.67
C HIS A 167 -8.56 22.26 13.29
N LEU A 168 -7.51 21.79 13.97
CA LEU A 168 -6.90 20.47 13.76
C LEU A 168 -7.07 19.55 14.97
N GLN A 169 -7.70 20.01 16.04
CA GLN A 169 -7.73 19.31 17.32
C GLN A 169 -8.39 17.94 17.22
N ASP A 170 -9.55 17.88 16.57
CA ASP A 170 -10.31 16.63 16.42
C ASP A 170 -9.59 15.64 15.51
N GLU A 171 -9.01 16.12 14.41
CA GLU A 171 -8.28 15.26 13.47
C GLU A 171 -7.01 14.68 14.11
N VAL A 172 -6.18 15.52 14.75
CA VAL A 172 -4.97 15.08 15.44
C VAL A 172 -5.30 14.09 16.56
N ALA A 173 -6.39 14.32 17.31
CA ALA A 173 -6.84 13.40 18.34
C ALA A 173 -7.22 12.03 17.77
N ALA A 174 -7.98 12.01 16.67
CA ALA A 174 -8.38 10.77 16.01
C ALA A 174 -7.17 9.96 15.49
N TRP A 175 -6.16 10.63 14.91
CA TRP A 175 -4.92 9.99 14.51
C TRP A 175 -4.15 9.40 15.68
N ARG A 176 -3.99 10.15 16.77
CA ARG A 176 -3.30 9.69 17.98
C ARG A 176 -4.01 8.50 18.63
N GLU A 177 -5.35 8.52 18.68
CA GLU A 177 -6.14 7.41 19.20
C GLU A 177 -5.92 6.14 18.36
N ARG A 178 -6.02 6.26 17.04
CA ARG A 178 -5.92 5.10 16.14
C ARG A 178 -4.51 4.53 16.01
N TYR A 179 -3.48 5.40 15.95
CA TYR A 179 -2.10 5.00 15.71
C TYR A 179 -1.21 5.05 16.96
N GLY A 180 -1.77 5.39 18.12
CA GLY A 180 -1.04 5.43 19.40
C GLY A 180 -0.38 4.10 19.78
N VAL A 181 -0.91 2.97 19.28
CA VAL A 181 -0.31 1.64 19.48
C VAL A 181 1.09 1.50 18.86
N PHE A 182 1.43 2.33 17.88
CA PHE A 182 2.77 2.35 17.23
C PHE A 182 3.67 3.47 17.77
N ALA A 183 3.16 4.34 18.63
CA ALA A 183 3.94 5.44 19.21
C ALA A 183 4.73 5.04 20.46
N ALA A 184 4.59 3.79 20.93
CA ALA A 184 5.04 3.34 22.24
C ALA A 184 6.54 3.01 22.38
N ASP A 185 7.33 3.06 21.31
CA ASP A 185 8.77 2.73 21.35
C ASP A 185 9.63 3.79 20.63
N ALA A 186 9.47 5.07 21.00
CA ALA A 186 10.36 6.16 20.57
C ALA A 186 11.60 6.28 21.47
#